data_AF-A0A6A4ANX7-F1
#
_entry.id   AF-A0A6A4ANX7-F1
#
_cell.length_a   1.000
_cell.length_b   1.000
_cell.length_c   1.000
_cell.angle_alpha   90.00
_cell.angle_beta   90.00
_cell.angle_gamma   90.00
#
_symmetry.space_group_name_H-M   'P 1'
#
loop_
_entity.id
_entity.type
_entity.pdbx_description
1 polymer ?
#
loop_
_entity_poly.entity_id
_entity_poly.type
_entity_poly.pdbx_seq_one_letter_code
_entity_poly.pdbx_strand_id
1 'polypeptide(L)'
;MYMKIDYIRVYQDVSEGSSMAVGCDPSTHPTKQWIEDNIDDYTDTDNPYTAVSGLAFCNSDDDCTIDSSTPVSTGTCTSDGHCEYSTDSWTGPRCTEPASSSSTRCGLSAATGLWLRTFSTGDGSPKGACS
;
A
#
# COMPACT_ATOMS: atom_id res chain seq x y z
N MET A 1 -8.11 6.28 34.13
CA MET A 1 -8.86 5.09 33.67
C MET A 1 -8.16 4.63 32.40
N TYR A 2 -7.66 3.40 32.34
CA TYR A 2 -6.88 2.90 31.19
C TYR A 2 -7.56 1.67 30.60
N MET A 3 -7.89 1.73 29.31
CA MET A 3 -8.41 0.61 28.53
C MET A 3 -7.27 0.08 27.66
N LYS A 4 -6.98 -1.23 27.75
CA LYS A 4 -5.99 -1.90 26.91
C LYS A 4 -6.73 -2.87 25.98
N ILE A 5 -6.59 -2.67 24.68
CA ILE A 5 -7.14 -3.55 23.64
C ILE A 5 -5.96 -4.29 23.03
N ASP A 6 -6.00 -5.62 23.05
CA ASP A 6 -4.90 -6.44 22.51
C ASP A 6 -5.03 -6.64 20.98
N TYR A 7 -6.25 -6.82 20.46
CA TYR A 7 -6.52 -6.75 19.01
C TYR A 7 -8.03 -6.57 18.73
N ILE A 8 -8.35 -6.09 17.53
CA ILE A 8 -9.71 -6.01 16.98
C ILE A 8 -9.74 -6.84 15.70
N ARG A 9 -10.81 -7.63 15.48
CA ARG A 9 -11.07 -8.30 14.20
C ARG A 9 -12.44 -7.86 13.70
N VAL A 10 -12.52 -7.49 12.43
CA VAL A 10 -13.75 -7.12 11.75
C VAL A 10 -13.98 -8.16 10.65
N TYR A 11 -15.20 -8.70 10.60
CA TYR A 11 -15.59 -9.69 9.60
C TYR A 11 -16.73 -9.12 8.76
N GLN A 12 -16.67 -9.33 7.44
CA GLN A 12 -17.80 -9.07 6.55
C GLN A 12 -18.79 -10.23 6.61
N ASP A 13 -20.07 -9.93 6.67
CA ASP A 13 -21.14 -10.92 6.62
C ASP A 13 -21.31 -11.43 5.18
N VAL A 14 -21.19 -12.75 5.01
CA VAL A 14 -21.27 -13.46 3.73
C VAL A 14 -22.47 -14.42 3.67
N SER A 15 -23.40 -14.32 4.62
CA SER A 15 -24.58 -15.19 4.67
C SER A 15 -25.61 -14.87 3.58
N GLU A 16 -26.39 -15.88 3.16
CA GLU A 16 -27.49 -15.70 2.22
C GLU A 16 -28.55 -14.75 2.81
N GLY A 17 -28.82 -13.64 2.14
CA GLY A 17 -29.74 -12.59 2.59
C GLY A 17 -29.08 -11.40 3.30
N SER A 18 -27.74 -11.38 3.40
CA SER A 18 -27.02 -10.19 3.88
C SER A 18 -27.22 -9.00 2.94
N SER A 19 -27.30 -7.80 3.53
CA SER A 19 -27.36 -6.52 2.77
C SER A 19 -25.97 -5.97 2.43
N MET A 20 -24.91 -6.66 2.85
CA MET A 20 -23.53 -6.27 2.56
C MET A 20 -23.23 -6.53 1.09
N ALA A 21 -22.71 -5.51 0.39
CA ALA A 21 -22.22 -5.69 -0.97
C ALA A 21 -20.79 -6.25 -0.91
N VAL A 22 -20.63 -7.52 -1.30
CA VAL A 22 -19.34 -8.22 -1.26
C VAL A 22 -18.78 -8.31 -2.67
N GLY A 23 -17.53 -7.90 -2.85
CA GLY A 23 -16.82 -7.94 -4.13
C GLY A 23 -15.80 -6.80 -4.27
N CYS A 24 -14.98 -6.84 -5.32
CA CYS A 24 -13.97 -5.81 -5.56
C CYS A 24 -14.57 -4.48 -6.05
N ASP A 25 -15.70 -4.52 -6.77
CA ASP A 25 -16.36 -3.34 -7.34
C ASP A 25 -17.89 -3.47 -7.27
N PRO A 26 -18.48 -3.37 -6.07
CA PRO A 26 -19.93 -3.40 -5.91
C PRO A 26 -20.56 -2.11 -6.44
N SER A 27 -21.64 -2.22 -7.23
CA SER A 27 -22.33 -1.09 -7.86
C SER A 27 -22.95 -0.07 -6.88
N THR A 28 -23.07 -0.43 -5.60
CA THR A 28 -23.60 0.43 -4.53
C THR A 28 -22.52 1.30 -3.88
N HIS A 29 -21.24 1.09 -4.19
CA HIS A 29 -20.11 1.80 -3.59
C HIS A 29 -19.51 2.79 -4.59
N PRO A 30 -18.85 3.85 -4.11
CA PRO A 30 -18.20 4.80 -4.99
C PRO A 30 -17.07 4.15 -5.80
N THR A 31 -16.94 4.59 -7.05
CA THR A 31 -15.84 4.15 -7.91
C THR A 31 -14.52 4.76 -7.46
N LYS A 32 -13.40 4.16 -7.89
CA LYS A 32 -12.06 4.72 -7.67
C LYS A 32 -11.99 6.20 -8.05
N GLN A 33 -12.51 6.56 -9.24
CA GLN A 33 -12.47 7.94 -9.72
C GLN A 33 -13.27 8.88 -8.82
N TRP A 34 -14.45 8.46 -8.36
CA TRP A 34 -15.24 9.30 -7.46
C TRP A 34 -14.50 9.56 -6.13
N ILE A 35 -13.79 8.56 -5.60
CA ILE A 35 -13.01 8.72 -4.35
C ILE A 35 -11.86 9.72 -4.57
N GLU A 36 -11.15 9.60 -5.69
CA GLU A 36 -10.05 10.51 -6.05
C GLU A 36 -10.55 11.95 -6.24
N ASP A 37 -11.72 12.13 -6.86
CA ASP A 37 -12.33 13.44 -7.10
C ASP A 37 -12.92 14.08 -5.82
N ASN A 38 -13.15 13.29 -4.76
CA ASN A 38 -13.72 13.74 -3.49
C ASN A 38 -12.78 13.41 -2.30
N ILE A 39 -11.47 13.42 -2.53
CA ILE A 39 -10.47 13.01 -1.52
C ILE A 39 -10.51 13.85 -0.25
N ASP A 40 -10.94 15.11 -0.35
CA ASP A 40 -11.07 16.04 0.78
C ASP A 40 -12.12 15.59 1.81
N ASP A 41 -13.11 14.77 1.41
CA ASP A 41 -14.11 14.21 2.34
C ASP A 41 -13.56 13.05 3.18
N TYR A 42 -12.45 12.46 2.75
CA TYR A 42 -11.84 11.27 3.36
C TYR A 42 -10.50 11.54 4.03
N THR A 43 -9.98 12.75 3.90
CA THR A 43 -8.66 13.09 4.40
C THR A 43 -8.73 14.28 5.32
N ASP A 44 -8.02 14.17 6.43
CA ASP A 44 -7.82 15.27 7.36
C ASP A 44 -6.41 15.15 7.97
N THR A 45 -6.11 15.98 8.98
CA THR A 45 -4.80 15.96 9.64
C THR A 45 -4.52 14.67 10.40
N ASP A 46 -5.56 13.95 10.82
CA ASP A 46 -5.46 12.71 11.59
C ASP A 46 -5.61 11.45 10.70
N ASN A 47 -6.13 11.60 9.47
CA ASN A 47 -6.28 10.55 8.45
C ASN A 47 -5.70 11.00 7.10
N PRO A 48 -4.35 11.04 6.94
CA PRO A 48 -3.73 11.45 5.69
C PRO A 48 -3.88 10.38 4.60
N TYR A 49 -4.16 10.80 3.37
CA TYR A 49 -4.10 9.90 2.22
C TYR A 49 -2.68 9.42 1.97
N THR A 50 -2.47 8.11 2.12
CA THR A 50 -1.17 7.46 1.94
C THR A 50 -1.31 6.37 0.89
N ALA A 51 -0.62 6.53 -0.24
CA ALA A 51 -0.59 5.51 -1.27
C ALA A 51 0.15 4.27 -0.75
N VAL A 52 -0.53 3.13 -0.72
CA VAL A 52 0.08 1.86 -0.32
C VAL A 52 0.95 1.36 -1.46
N SER A 53 2.22 1.21 -1.12
CA SER A 53 3.22 0.70 -2.03
C SER A 53 3.64 -0.71 -1.58
N GLY A 54 3.37 -1.72 -2.41
CA GLY A 54 3.71 -3.12 -2.18
C GLY A 54 2.61 -3.81 -1.38
N LEU A 55 2.95 -4.96 -0.80
CA LEU A 55 2.08 -5.69 0.13
C LEU A 55 0.77 -6.24 -0.46
N ALA A 56 0.59 -6.23 -1.79
CA ALA A 56 -0.46 -7.05 -2.37
C ALA A 56 -0.17 -8.53 -2.13
N PHE A 57 -1.24 -9.31 -1.92
CA PHE A 57 -1.13 -10.75 -1.84
C PHE A 57 -0.63 -11.33 -3.18
N CYS A 58 0.35 -12.23 -3.07
CA CYS A 58 0.96 -12.93 -4.18
C CYS A 58 1.21 -14.41 -3.83
N ASN A 59 1.22 -15.25 -4.86
CA ASN A 59 1.61 -16.65 -4.76
C ASN A 59 2.96 -16.92 -5.46
N SER A 60 3.31 -16.09 -6.44
CA SER A 60 4.59 -16.15 -7.17
C SER A 60 5.04 -14.75 -7.59
N ASP A 61 6.30 -14.62 -8.01
CA ASP A 61 6.85 -13.35 -8.52
C ASP A 61 6.06 -12.77 -9.70
N ASP A 62 5.39 -13.64 -10.47
CA ASP A 62 4.54 -13.23 -11.60
C ASP A 62 3.37 -12.34 -11.16
N ASP A 63 2.89 -12.48 -9.93
CA ASP A 63 1.81 -11.63 -9.38
C ASP A 63 2.26 -10.18 -9.15
N CYS A 64 3.57 -9.98 -9.01
CA CYS A 64 4.20 -8.72 -8.61
C CYS A 64 4.95 -8.05 -9.77
N THR A 65 4.79 -8.56 -11.00
CA THR A 65 5.43 -8.01 -12.19
C THR A 65 4.41 -7.66 -13.27
N ILE A 66 4.74 -6.68 -14.12
CA ILE A 66 3.85 -6.23 -15.21
C ILE A 66 3.70 -7.30 -16.29
N ASP A 67 4.81 -7.97 -16.61
CA ASP A 67 4.84 -9.00 -17.63
C ASP A 67 6.00 -9.97 -17.36
N SER A 68 5.67 -11.20 -16.99
CA SER A 68 6.62 -12.28 -16.70
C SER A 68 7.34 -12.80 -17.95
N SER A 69 6.91 -12.41 -19.15
CA SER A 69 7.60 -12.72 -20.41
C SER A 69 8.73 -11.75 -20.74
N THR A 70 8.80 -10.62 -20.03
CA THR A 70 9.87 -9.62 -20.20
C THR A 70 10.97 -9.83 -19.16
N PRO A 71 12.22 -9.45 -19.48
CA PRO A 71 13.30 -9.46 -18.49
C PRO A 71 13.15 -8.37 -17.41
N VAL A 72 12.08 -7.56 -17.47
CA VAL A 72 11.85 -6.46 -16.53
C VAL A 72 11.03 -7.00 -15.35
N SER A 73 11.71 -7.32 -14.26
CA SER A 73 11.07 -7.60 -12.97
C SER A 73 10.83 -6.28 -12.23
N THR A 74 9.56 -5.98 -11.95
CA THR A 74 9.16 -4.77 -11.22
C THR A 74 9.00 -5.04 -9.72
N GLY A 75 8.68 -6.28 -9.35
CA GLY A 75 8.65 -6.77 -7.97
C GLY A 75 8.82 -8.29 -7.88
N THR A 76 8.88 -8.77 -6.63
CA THR A 76 9.03 -10.18 -6.22
C THR A 76 8.06 -10.51 -5.10
N CYS A 77 7.64 -11.78 -5.02
CA CYS A 77 6.78 -12.28 -3.97
C CYS A 77 7.61 -12.75 -2.77
N THR A 78 7.43 -12.10 -1.63
CA THR A 78 8.11 -12.47 -0.39
C THR A 78 7.59 -13.80 0.15
N SER A 79 8.38 -14.46 1.00
CA SER A 79 7.97 -15.70 1.69
C SER A 79 6.71 -15.54 2.53
N ASP A 80 6.39 -14.31 2.94
CA ASP A 80 5.21 -13.98 3.72
C ASP A 80 3.95 -13.81 2.84
N GLY A 81 4.06 -14.00 1.52
CA GLY A 81 2.94 -13.95 0.56
C GLY A 81 2.58 -12.53 0.12
N HIS A 82 3.54 -11.61 0.15
CA HIS A 82 3.33 -10.18 -0.15
C HIS A 82 4.32 -9.67 -1.20
N CYS A 83 3.87 -8.80 -2.11
CA CYS A 83 4.73 -8.18 -3.11
C CYS A 83 5.71 -7.18 -2.51
N GLU A 84 6.97 -7.26 -2.96
CA GLU A 84 8.05 -6.30 -2.68
C GLU A 84 8.64 -5.80 -4.00
N TYR A 85 9.03 -4.52 -4.04
CA TYR A 85 9.57 -3.88 -5.24
C TYR A 85 11.00 -4.28 -5.52
N SER A 86 11.32 -4.47 -6.80
CA SER A 86 12.70 -4.69 -7.23
C SER A 86 13.51 -3.40 -7.26
N THR A 87 12.87 -2.26 -7.55
CA THR A 87 13.52 -0.93 -7.62
C THR A 87 12.53 0.20 -7.26
N ASP A 88 13.07 1.40 -6.97
CA ASP A 88 12.29 2.62 -6.70
C ASP A 88 11.56 3.21 -7.92
N SER A 89 11.71 2.58 -9.10
CA SER A 89 11.05 3.01 -10.34
C SER A 89 9.60 2.49 -10.44
N TRP A 90 9.16 1.68 -9.48
CA TRP A 90 7.84 1.05 -9.46
C TRP A 90 7.10 1.33 -8.14
N THR A 91 5.78 1.38 -8.24
CA THR A 91 4.84 1.66 -7.15
C THR A 91 3.55 0.84 -7.32
N GLY A 92 2.59 1.06 -6.42
CA GLY A 92 1.30 0.38 -6.38
C GLY A 92 1.38 -1.00 -5.68
N PRO A 93 0.24 -1.55 -5.24
CA PRO A 93 0.24 -2.75 -4.38
C PRO A 93 0.95 -3.97 -4.98
N ARG A 94 0.84 -4.15 -6.31
CA ARG A 94 1.45 -5.23 -7.09
C ARG A 94 2.73 -4.83 -7.82
N CYS A 95 3.30 -3.67 -7.53
CA CYS A 95 4.53 -3.19 -8.18
C CYS A 95 4.42 -3.00 -9.70
N THR A 96 3.22 -2.77 -10.22
CA THR A 96 2.96 -2.68 -11.67
C THR A 96 2.79 -1.25 -12.19
N GLU A 97 2.90 -0.25 -11.33
CA GLU A 97 2.74 1.15 -11.70
C GLU A 97 4.10 1.86 -11.70
N PRO A 98 4.42 2.71 -12.68
CA PRO A 98 5.67 3.46 -12.65
C PRO A 98 5.67 4.47 -11.50
N ALA A 99 6.74 4.50 -10.72
CA ALA A 99 6.91 5.47 -9.66
C ALA A 99 7.12 6.87 -10.25
N SER A 100 6.44 7.86 -9.69
CA SER A 100 6.69 9.27 -9.97
C SER A 100 7.60 9.86 -8.89
N SER A 101 8.19 11.04 -9.13
CA SER A 101 9.06 11.70 -8.14
C SER A 101 8.36 12.08 -6.82
N SER A 102 7.02 11.95 -6.74
CA SER A 102 6.21 12.21 -5.56
C SER A 102 5.83 10.95 -4.75
N SER A 103 6.08 9.74 -5.26
CA SER A 103 5.88 8.50 -4.48
C SER A 103 6.92 8.42 -3.36
N THR A 104 6.57 8.91 -2.18
CA THR A 104 7.41 8.79 -0.98
C THR A 104 7.20 7.41 -0.38
N ARG A 105 8.29 6.64 -0.28
CA ARG A 105 8.31 5.30 0.32
C ARG A 105 7.84 5.37 1.78
N CYS A 106 6.84 4.57 2.10
CA CYS A 106 6.41 4.32 3.47
C CYS A 106 6.44 2.80 3.70
N GLY A 107 7.64 2.23 3.87
CA GLY A 107 7.83 0.78 3.99
C GLY A 107 9.28 0.39 4.28
N LEU A 108 9.46 -0.62 5.14
CA LEU A 108 10.69 -0.98 5.85
C LEU A 108 11.92 -1.17 4.94
N SER A 109 13.05 -0.59 5.33
CA SER A 109 14.35 -0.97 4.78
C SER A 109 14.74 -2.37 5.27
N ALA A 110 14.57 -3.36 4.41
CA ALA A 110 15.21 -4.67 4.54
C ALA A 110 16.69 -4.56 4.10
N ALA A 111 17.51 -3.85 4.87
CA ALA A 111 18.95 -3.91 4.70
C ALA A 111 19.66 -3.70 6.04
N THR A 112 20.15 -4.81 6.59
CA THR A 112 21.02 -4.94 7.77
C THR A 112 20.39 -4.53 9.11
N GLY A 113 20.39 -5.46 10.05
CA GLY A 113 19.89 -5.29 11.41
C GLY A 113 20.73 -4.28 12.23
N LEU A 114 20.58 -3.00 11.92
CA LEU A 114 21.15 -1.91 12.67
C LEU A 114 20.20 -0.72 12.61
N TRP A 115 19.59 -0.41 13.75
CA TRP A 115 18.83 0.81 13.96
C TRP A 115 19.76 2.02 13.81
N LEU A 116 20.04 2.46 12.59
CA LEU A 116 20.64 3.76 12.34
C LEU A 116 19.57 4.72 11.85
N ARG A 117 19.25 5.68 12.72
CA ARG A 117 18.71 6.98 12.32
C ARG A 117 19.80 7.69 11.51
N THR A 118 19.88 7.45 10.20
CA THR A 118 20.69 8.29 9.32
C THR A 118 19.82 9.42 8.78
N PHE A 119 19.94 10.55 9.45
CA PHE A 119 19.56 11.86 8.93
C PHE A 119 20.53 12.20 7.81
N SER A 120 20.13 12.03 6.55
CA SER A 120 20.91 12.55 5.42
C SER A 120 20.47 13.99 5.17
N THR A 121 21.26 14.93 5.68
CA THR A 121 21.19 16.34 5.32
C THR A 121 21.62 16.50 3.86
N GLY A 122 20.68 16.85 2.99
CA GLY A 122 20.97 17.28 1.62
C GLY A 122 19.70 17.57 0.85
N ASP A 123 19.48 18.85 0.58
CA ASP A 123 18.40 19.48 -0.19
C ASP A 123 17.06 19.69 0.51
N GLY A 124 16.84 20.97 0.85
CA GLY A 124 15.65 21.49 1.48
C GLY A 124 14.40 21.27 0.63
N SER A 125 13.58 20.33 1.07
CA SER A 125 12.12 20.36 0.96
C SER A 125 11.58 19.44 2.04
N PRO A 126 10.53 19.82 2.79
CA PRO A 126 10.02 19.00 3.88
C PRO A 126 9.39 17.75 3.27
N LYS A 127 10.16 16.67 3.16
CA LYS A 127 9.67 15.33 2.91
C LYS A 127 8.83 14.98 4.13
N GLY A 128 7.51 15.04 3.96
CA GLY A 128 6.54 14.67 5.00
C GLY A 128 6.96 13.36 5.62
N ALA A 129 7.20 13.41 6.93
CA ALA A 129 7.31 12.21 7.72
C ALA A 129 5.99 11.45 7.56
N CYS A 130 6.07 10.16 7.23
CA CYS A 130 4.97 9.26 7.56
C CYS A 130 4.73 9.40 9.06
N SER A 131 3.63 10.06 9.43
CA SER A 131 3.15 10.16 10.80
C SER A 131 2.09 9.11 11.02
#